data_AF-A0A7J4P012-F1
#
_entry.id   AF-A0A7J4P012-F1
#
_cell.length_a   1.000
_cell.length_b   1.000
_cell.length_c   1.000
_cell.angle_alpha   90.00
_cell.angle_beta   90.00
_cell.angle_gamma   90.00
#
_symmetry.space_group_name_H-M   'P 1'
#
loop_
_entity.id
_entity.type
_entity.pdbx_description
1 polymer ?
#
loop_
_entity_poly.entity_id
_entity_poly.type
_entity_poly.pdbx_seq_one_letter_code
_entity_poly.pdbx_strand_id
1 'polypeptide(L)'
;MEKWVPIALIVMLLAGSGGGYFLASKTYTSQVEILEGQLSTTQQQLSAKTQQYDALDLQYQALSQSATELESSKASLQTSYNSLQIDYTSLEADYTSLQDNYTTLSSQYDTLQWSVDTGFTDLSVKYVNLKKDYDDLSTMLSDRVSGTPGDSQMYNNYYKLTLAVRSLNSTLWQYINEDNSFKHTLTTAEILKMENPVRTAIGSSTNDWTNYQKIHEYVNTNVNYVYDVEIPYITYYSWLEVNGVNYLTDFTVDTIQNHVQTPEFTLQNKQGDCDDQAALEYAMLRYYNKYIVGSDYSLYIAVMDFSDGSGHVAVFMPVSGGQLTILDPAGRYLTENGSTITSKSPAAELESYNTHWSGNGSITKIQLYRIDMTDGSYTKIVQGTRAQVASYLATH
;
A
#
# COMPACT_ATOMS: atom_id res chain seq x y z
N MET A 1 21.22 25.15 -106.63
CA MET A 1 22.26 26.05 -107.19
C MET A 1 23.63 25.87 -106.52
N GLU A 2 23.90 24.75 -105.84
CA GLU A 2 25.09 24.60 -104.97
C GLU A 2 26.28 23.84 -105.57
N LYS A 3 26.15 23.20 -106.74
CA LYS A 3 27.24 22.43 -107.35
C LYS A 3 28.21 23.25 -108.23
N TRP A 4 27.90 24.52 -108.53
CA TRP A 4 28.70 25.35 -109.45
C TRP A 4 29.61 26.37 -108.76
N VAL A 5 29.35 26.69 -107.49
CA VAL A 5 30.17 27.64 -106.70
C VAL A 5 31.61 27.14 -106.46
N PRO A 6 31.88 25.84 -106.18
CA PRO A 6 33.24 25.36 -105.97
C PRO A 6 34.09 25.43 -107.25
N ILE A 7 33.49 25.14 -108.41
CA ILE A 7 34.18 25.06 -109.69
C ILE A 7 34.58 26.47 -110.18
N ALA A 8 33.72 27.47 -110.01
CA ALA A 8 34.03 28.85 -110.39
C ALA A 8 35.12 29.49 -109.52
N LEU A 9 35.16 29.19 -108.22
CA LEU A 9 36.19 29.67 -107.30
C LEU A 9 37.57 29.06 -107.60
N ILE A 10 37.62 27.76 -107.94
CA ILE A 10 38.86 27.06 -108.32
C ILE A 10 39.45 27.63 -109.62
N VAL A 11 38.62 27.93 -110.63
CA VAL A 11 39.06 28.51 -111.90
C VAL A 11 39.61 29.93 -111.73
N MET A 12 39.01 30.76 -110.86
CA MET A 12 39.52 32.11 -110.60
C MET A 12 40.79 32.13 -109.72
N LEU A 13 40.96 31.13 -108.84
CA LEU A 13 42.19 30.91 -108.04
C LEU A 13 43.38 30.49 -108.91
N LEU A 14 43.17 29.63 -109.90
CA LEU A 14 44.20 29.15 -110.82
C LEU A 14 44.64 30.21 -111.85
N ALA A 15 43.80 31.20 -112.15
CA ALA A 15 44.07 32.27 -113.13
C ALA A 15 44.75 33.53 -112.55
N GLY A 16 45.03 33.58 -111.23
CA GLY A 16 45.78 34.68 -110.61
C GLY A 16 45.11 36.05 -110.64
N SER A 17 43.79 36.13 -110.88
CA SER A 17 43.06 37.41 -110.88
C SER A 17 42.70 37.83 -109.45
N GLY A 18 43.02 39.08 -109.07
CA GLY A 18 42.76 39.59 -107.71
C GLY A 18 41.30 39.50 -107.25
N GLY A 19 40.34 39.44 -108.18
CA GLY A 19 38.91 39.23 -107.88
C GLY A 19 38.58 37.82 -107.36
N GLY A 20 39.28 36.78 -107.84
CA GLY A 20 39.10 35.40 -107.37
C GLY A 20 39.60 35.18 -105.94
N TYR A 21 40.78 35.72 -105.63
CA TYR A 21 41.34 35.71 -104.28
C TYR A 21 40.48 36.48 -103.29
N PHE A 22 39.92 37.64 -103.68
CA PHE A 22 39.04 38.43 -102.83
C PHE A 22 37.72 37.72 -102.51
N LEU A 23 37.10 37.08 -103.50
CA LEU A 23 35.86 36.31 -103.31
C LEU A 23 36.09 35.07 -102.45
N ALA A 24 37.16 34.31 -102.73
CA ALA A 24 37.54 33.16 -101.90
C ALA A 24 37.84 33.59 -100.45
N SER A 25 38.63 34.65 -100.26
CA SER A 25 38.94 35.21 -98.94
C SER A 25 37.68 35.61 -98.17
N LYS A 26 36.76 36.37 -98.79
CA LYS A 26 35.47 36.73 -98.17
C LYS A 26 34.65 35.52 -97.77
N THR A 27 34.54 34.50 -98.64
CA THR A 27 33.79 33.28 -98.35
C THR A 27 34.41 32.46 -97.22
N TYR A 28 35.74 32.31 -97.20
CA TYR A 28 36.43 31.60 -96.12
C TYR A 28 36.33 32.33 -94.78
N THR A 29 36.49 33.66 -94.75
CA THR A 29 36.32 34.46 -93.53
C THR A 29 34.91 34.30 -92.94
N SER A 30 33.86 34.33 -93.77
CA SER A 30 32.49 34.10 -93.30
C SER A 30 32.26 32.67 -92.78
N GLN A 31 32.90 31.66 -93.38
CA GLN A 31 32.82 30.28 -92.88
C GLN A 31 33.54 30.11 -91.54
N VAL A 32 34.67 30.79 -91.33
CA VAL A 32 35.41 30.80 -90.06
C VAL A 32 34.57 31.45 -88.96
N GLU A 33 33.96 32.61 -89.21
CA GLU A 33 33.08 33.27 -88.24
C GLU A 33 31.89 32.38 -87.83
N ILE A 34 31.30 31.65 -88.79
CA ILE A 34 30.21 30.70 -88.50
C ILE A 34 30.70 29.54 -87.64
N LEU A 35 31.87 28.96 -87.96
CA LEU A 35 32.47 27.85 -87.20
C LEU A 35 32.86 28.28 -85.78
N GLU A 36 33.40 29.49 -85.60
CA GLU A 36 33.72 30.06 -84.28
C GLU A 36 32.44 30.27 -83.45
N GLY A 37 31.36 30.74 -84.08
CA GLY A 37 30.04 30.86 -83.43
C GLY A 37 29.47 29.50 -83.00
N GLN A 38 29.60 28.48 -83.86
CA GLN A 38 29.20 27.11 -83.54
C GLN A 38 30.05 26.53 -82.40
N LEU A 39 31.37 26.70 -82.45
CA LEU A 39 32.29 26.25 -81.40
C LEU A 39 31.95 26.90 -80.05
N SER A 40 31.73 28.21 -80.03
CA SER A 40 31.31 28.95 -78.84
C SER A 40 29.99 28.42 -78.27
N THR A 41 29.01 28.17 -79.14
CA THR A 41 27.70 27.60 -78.74
C THR A 41 27.87 26.20 -78.17
N THR A 42 28.66 25.33 -78.81
CA THR A 42 28.95 23.98 -78.33
C THR A 42 29.69 24.01 -76.98
N GLN A 43 30.64 24.91 -76.79
CA GLN A 43 31.36 25.08 -75.53
C GLN A 43 30.39 25.46 -74.38
N GLN A 44 29.46 26.37 -74.65
CA GLN A 44 28.43 26.76 -73.68
C GLN A 44 27.49 25.59 -73.35
N GLN A 45 27.05 24.83 -74.37
CA GLN A 45 26.22 23.64 -74.17
C GLN A 45 26.94 22.56 -73.35
N LEU A 46 28.23 22.34 -73.60
CA LEU A 46 29.05 21.39 -72.84
C LEU A 46 29.19 21.82 -71.37
N SER A 47 29.43 23.12 -71.13
CA SER A 47 29.49 23.67 -69.78
C SER A 47 28.16 23.50 -69.04
N ALA A 48 27.03 23.81 -69.71
CA ALA A 48 25.71 23.63 -69.12
C ALA A 48 25.40 22.17 -68.80
N LYS A 49 25.78 21.24 -69.69
CA LYS A 49 25.58 19.80 -69.47
C LYS A 49 26.46 19.26 -68.34
N THR A 50 27.66 19.80 -68.18
CA THR A 50 28.56 19.47 -67.05
C THR A 50 27.94 19.91 -65.72
N GLN A 51 27.43 21.15 -65.65
CA GLN A 51 26.73 21.64 -64.45
C GLN A 51 25.48 20.81 -64.12
N GLN A 52 24.72 20.37 -65.13
CA GLN A 52 23.58 19.46 -64.93
C GLN A 52 24.01 18.10 -64.38
N TYR A 53 25.14 17.56 -64.84
CA TYR A 53 25.69 16.29 -64.35
C TYR A 53 26.12 16.43 -62.89
N ASP A 54 26.86 17.48 -62.53
CA ASP A 54 27.31 17.71 -61.16
C ASP A 54 26.13 17.88 -60.19
N ALA A 55 25.07 18.59 -60.62
CA ALA A 55 23.85 18.74 -59.82
C ALA A 55 23.12 17.40 -59.62
N LEU A 56 23.08 16.55 -60.66
CA LEU A 56 22.47 15.22 -60.58
C LEU A 56 23.28 14.28 -59.68
N ASP A 57 24.61 14.34 -59.73
CA ASP A 57 25.49 13.56 -58.87
C ASP A 57 25.28 13.91 -57.38
N LEU A 58 25.19 15.21 -57.07
CA LEU A 58 24.85 15.66 -55.71
C LEU A 58 23.48 15.16 -55.24
N GLN A 59 22.46 15.18 -56.11
CA GLN A 59 21.15 14.63 -55.80
C GLN A 59 21.19 13.12 -55.55
N TYR A 60 21.97 12.39 -56.34
CA TYR A 60 22.15 10.95 -56.17
C TYR A 60 22.84 10.61 -54.83
N GLN A 61 23.90 11.34 -54.48
CA GLN A 61 24.58 11.16 -53.20
C GLN A 61 23.63 11.43 -52.01
N ALA A 62 22.86 12.51 -52.07
CA ALA A 62 21.88 12.83 -51.03
C ALA A 62 20.81 11.74 -50.90
N LEU A 63 20.28 11.24 -52.02
CA LEU A 63 19.29 10.17 -52.02
C LEU A 63 19.85 8.85 -51.45
N SER A 64 21.09 8.51 -51.79
CA SER A 64 21.79 7.33 -51.26
C SER A 64 21.97 7.41 -49.74
N GLN A 65 22.28 8.61 -49.22
CA GLN A 65 22.37 8.83 -47.78
C GLN A 65 21.01 8.68 -47.10
N SER A 66 19.95 9.29 -47.63
CA SER A 66 18.59 9.13 -47.10
C SER A 66 18.11 7.67 -47.12
N ALA A 67 18.48 6.88 -48.14
CA ALA A 67 18.17 5.46 -48.20
C ALA A 67 18.83 4.68 -47.04
N THR A 68 20.08 5.00 -46.73
CA THR A 68 20.83 4.37 -45.62
C THR A 68 20.24 4.71 -44.25
N GLU A 69 19.80 5.96 -44.06
CA GLU A 69 19.11 6.40 -42.85
C GLU A 69 17.76 5.71 -42.67
N LEU A 70 17.02 5.52 -43.77
CA LEU A 70 15.75 4.81 -43.76
C LEU A 70 15.93 3.32 -43.39
N GLU A 71 16.96 2.66 -43.93
CA GLU A 71 17.30 1.27 -43.60
C GLU A 71 17.60 1.12 -42.10
N SER A 72 18.37 2.06 -41.54
CA SER A 72 18.73 2.08 -40.12
C SER A 72 17.50 2.33 -39.23
N SER A 73 16.61 3.22 -39.65
CA SER A 73 15.35 3.50 -38.95
C SER A 73 14.42 2.28 -38.95
N LYS A 74 14.34 1.56 -40.07
CA LYS A 74 13.58 0.31 -40.20
C LYS A 74 14.11 -0.79 -39.28
N ALA A 75 15.44 -0.95 -39.18
CA ALA A 75 16.05 -1.91 -38.27
C ALA A 75 15.77 -1.58 -36.79
N SER A 76 15.81 -0.30 -36.44
CA SER A 76 15.49 0.18 -35.09
C SER A 76 14.02 -0.08 -34.75
N LEU A 77 13.10 0.22 -35.68
CA LEU A 77 11.67 -0.04 -35.51
C LEU A 77 11.37 -1.54 -35.34
N GLN A 78 12.05 -2.41 -36.10
CA GLN A 78 11.91 -3.86 -35.96
C GLN A 78 12.36 -4.34 -34.57
N THR A 79 13.42 -3.76 -34.02
CA THR A 79 13.89 -4.09 -32.67
C THR A 79 12.87 -3.68 -31.62
N SER A 80 12.34 -2.44 -31.69
CA SER A 80 11.30 -1.97 -30.79
C SER A 80 10.02 -2.81 -30.88
N TYR A 81 9.64 -3.23 -32.08
CA TYR A 81 8.49 -4.12 -32.29
C TYR A 81 8.68 -5.46 -31.59
N ASN A 82 9.85 -6.08 -31.72
CA ASN A 82 10.14 -7.35 -31.07
C ASN A 82 10.15 -7.23 -29.54
N SER A 83 10.71 -6.15 -28.98
CA SER A 83 10.66 -5.89 -27.54
C SER A 83 9.23 -5.73 -27.04
N LEU A 84 8.41 -4.94 -27.74
CA LEU A 84 7.01 -4.74 -27.38
C LEU A 84 6.22 -6.06 -27.39
N GLN A 85 6.54 -6.97 -28.31
CA GLN A 85 5.90 -8.27 -28.38
C GLN A 85 6.27 -9.16 -27.18
N ILE A 86 7.52 -9.10 -26.71
CA ILE A 86 7.96 -9.80 -25.50
C ILE A 86 7.26 -9.23 -24.26
N ASP A 87 7.22 -7.90 -24.14
CA ASP A 87 6.57 -7.22 -23.03
C ASP A 87 5.06 -7.57 -22.97
N TYR A 88 4.40 -7.63 -24.13
CA TYR A 88 3.00 -8.04 -24.23
C TYR A 88 2.78 -9.47 -23.73
N THR A 89 3.63 -10.42 -24.13
CA THR A 89 3.53 -11.81 -23.66
C THR A 89 3.80 -11.92 -22.15
N SER A 90 4.72 -11.12 -21.61
CA SER A 90 4.96 -11.07 -20.16
C SER A 90 3.73 -10.56 -19.41
N LEU A 91 3.12 -9.48 -19.91
CA LEU A 91 1.93 -8.89 -19.30
C LEU A 91 0.74 -9.85 -19.33
N GLU A 92 0.58 -10.63 -20.41
CA GLU A 92 -0.45 -11.67 -20.51
C GLU A 92 -0.26 -12.76 -19.43
N ALA A 93 0.97 -13.20 -19.19
CA ALA A 93 1.28 -14.18 -18.15
C ALA A 93 1.05 -13.64 -16.72
N ASP A 94 1.42 -12.38 -16.47
CA ASP A 94 1.16 -11.71 -15.20
C ASP A 94 -0.35 -11.57 -14.94
N TYR A 95 -1.13 -11.23 -15.98
CA TYR A 95 -2.57 -11.15 -15.90
C TYR A 95 -3.22 -12.49 -15.54
N THR A 96 -2.79 -13.58 -16.17
CA THR A 96 -3.28 -14.93 -15.83
C THR A 96 -2.95 -15.29 -14.38
N SER A 97 -1.73 -15.02 -13.93
CA SER A 97 -1.32 -15.29 -12.54
C SER A 97 -2.16 -14.49 -11.53
N LEU A 98 -2.49 -13.24 -11.84
CA LEU A 98 -3.35 -12.41 -11.01
C LEU A 98 -4.79 -12.97 -10.95
N GLN A 99 -5.31 -13.46 -12.07
CA GLN A 99 -6.64 -14.07 -12.14
C GLN A 99 -6.73 -15.36 -11.32
N ASP A 100 -5.69 -16.20 -11.33
CA ASP A 100 -5.62 -17.41 -10.51
C ASP A 100 -5.55 -17.09 -9.00
N ASN A 101 -4.76 -16.08 -8.64
CA ASN A 101 -4.68 -15.59 -7.26
C ASN A 101 -6.03 -15.06 -6.77
N TYR A 102 -6.73 -14.27 -7.59
CA TYR A 102 -8.06 -13.77 -7.28
C TYR A 102 -9.06 -14.93 -7.05
N THR A 103 -9.03 -15.94 -7.92
CA THR A 103 -9.91 -17.11 -7.82
C THR A 103 -9.64 -17.89 -6.53
N THR A 104 -8.37 -18.07 -6.19
CA THR A 104 -7.94 -18.73 -4.94
C THR A 104 -8.44 -17.96 -3.72
N LEU A 105 -8.24 -16.64 -3.70
CA LEU A 105 -8.67 -15.78 -2.60
C LEU A 105 -10.19 -15.78 -2.43
N SER A 106 -10.94 -15.72 -3.55
CA SER A 106 -12.40 -15.82 -3.53
C SER A 106 -12.86 -17.13 -2.89
N SER A 107 -12.23 -18.26 -3.23
CA SER A 107 -12.58 -19.56 -2.64
C SER A 107 -12.25 -19.66 -1.14
N GLN A 108 -11.13 -19.04 -0.71
CA GLN A 108 -10.78 -18.95 0.70
C GLN A 108 -11.80 -18.10 1.48
N TYR A 109 -12.25 -16.99 0.90
CA TYR A 109 -13.29 -16.15 1.46
C TYR A 109 -14.61 -16.92 1.63
N ASP A 110 -15.06 -17.64 0.60
CA ASP A 110 -16.28 -18.46 0.67
C ASP A 110 -16.18 -19.52 1.77
N THR A 111 -15.00 -20.13 1.93
CA THR A 111 -14.74 -21.12 2.99
C THR A 111 -14.82 -20.50 4.38
N LEU A 112 -14.23 -19.32 4.55
CA LEU A 112 -14.27 -18.58 5.81
C LEU A 112 -15.69 -18.15 6.16
N GLN A 113 -16.42 -17.58 5.20
CA GLN A 113 -17.82 -17.19 5.36
C GLN A 113 -18.67 -18.38 5.79
N TRP A 114 -18.50 -19.53 5.14
CA TRP A 114 -19.19 -20.76 5.52
C TRP A 114 -18.87 -21.22 6.95
N SER A 115 -17.59 -21.12 7.36
CA SER A 115 -17.18 -21.45 8.73
C SER A 115 -17.79 -20.50 9.77
N VAL A 116 -17.92 -19.21 9.45
CA VAL A 116 -18.56 -18.22 10.33
C VAL A 116 -20.05 -18.50 10.46
N ASP A 117 -20.74 -18.71 9.34
CA ASP A 117 -22.19 -18.98 9.32
C ASP A 117 -22.55 -20.26 10.07
N THR A 118 -21.74 -21.31 9.90
CA THR A 118 -21.90 -22.57 10.64
C THR A 118 -21.62 -22.41 12.12
N GLY A 119 -20.57 -21.68 12.50
CA GLY A 119 -20.28 -21.35 13.89
C GLY A 119 -21.40 -20.56 14.56
N PHE A 120 -21.95 -19.56 13.88
CA PHE A 120 -23.07 -18.77 14.37
C PHE A 120 -24.35 -19.62 14.52
N THR A 121 -24.60 -20.51 13.56
CA THR A 121 -25.73 -21.44 13.63
C THR A 121 -25.60 -22.40 14.81
N ASP A 122 -24.42 -22.98 15.03
CA ASP A 122 -24.15 -23.85 16.19
C ASP A 122 -24.34 -23.10 17.52
N LEU A 123 -23.85 -21.86 17.60
CA LEU A 123 -24.04 -21.01 18.76
C LEU A 123 -25.52 -20.68 19.01
N SER A 124 -26.28 -20.38 17.95
CA SER A 124 -27.72 -20.12 18.02
C SER A 124 -28.50 -21.36 18.50
N VAL A 125 -28.17 -22.55 18.00
CA VAL A 125 -28.76 -23.81 18.48
C VAL A 125 -28.43 -24.05 19.95
N LYS A 126 -27.17 -23.84 20.36
CA LYS A 126 -26.77 -23.94 21.77
C LYS A 126 -27.54 -22.96 22.65
N TYR A 127 -27.74 -21.73 22.18
CA TYR A 127 -28.54 -20.72 22.87
C TYR A 127 -30.01 -21.15 23.01
N VAL A 128 -30.65 -21.62 21.93
CA VAL A 128 -32.05 -22.09 21.97
C VAL A 128 -32.21 -23.26 22.94
N ASN A 129 -31.28 -24.21 22.92
CA ASN A 129 -31.29 -25.32 23.87
C ASN A 129 -31.11 -24.83 25.31
N LEU A 130 -30.18 -23.91 25.54
CA LEU A 130 -29.99 -23.31 26.87
C LEU A 130 -31.24 -22.57 27.35
N LYS A 131 -31.91 -21.84 26.46
CA LYS A 131 -33.16 -21.15 26.77
C LYS A 131 -34.29 -22.13 27.09
N LYS A 132 -34.37 -23.24 26.37
CA LYS A 132 -35.30 -24.33 26.65
C LYS A 132 -35.01 -24.97 28.01
N ASP A 133 -33.74 -25.27 28.30
CA ASP A 133 -33.33 -25.81 29.61
C ASP A 133 -33.70 -24.83 30.74
N TYR A 134 -33.54 -23.53 30.51
CA TYR A 134 -33.98 -22.48 31.43
C TYR A 134 -35.50 -22.49 31.64
N ASP A 135 -36.30 -22.57 30.57
CA ASP A 135 -37.77 -22.56 30.66
C ASP A 135 -38.31 -23.83 31.33
N ASP A 136 -37.73 -24.99 31.01
CA ASP A 136 -38.04 -26.28 31.65
C ASP A 136 -37.69 -26.21 33.14
N LEU A 137 -36.52 -25.64 33.51
CA LEU A 137 -36.12 -25.42 34.90
C LEU A 137 -37.05 -24.45 35.63
N SER A 138 -37.48 -23.37 34.98
CA SER A 138 -38.43 -22.39 35.53
C SER A 138 -39.81 -23.01 35.81
N THR A 139 -40.27 -23.87 34.90
CA THR A 139 -41.51 -24.64 35.07
C THR A 139 -41.39 -25.64 36.22
N MET A 140 -40.29 -26.41 36.25
CA MET A 140 -40.00 -27.34 37.34
C MET A 140 -39.87 -26.64 38.69
N LEU A 141 -39.30 -25.44 38.75
CA LEU A 141 -39.22 -24.63 39.97
C LEU A 141 -40.62 -24.23 40.44
N SER A 142 -41.49 -23.79 39.53
CA SER A 142 -42.89 -23.45 39.82
C SER A 142 -43.68 -24.66 40.34
N ASP A 143 -43.48 -25.83 39.73
CA ASP A 143 -44.11 -27.08 40.17
C ASP A 143 -43.55 -27.56 41.52
N ARG A 144 -42.27 -27.33 41.80
CA ARG A 144 -41.58 -27.83 43.01
C ARG A 144 -41.69 -26.92 44.23
N VAL A 145 -42.05 -25.65 44.04
CA VAL A 145 -42.58 -24.80 45.14
C VAL A 145 -43.84 -25.43 45.76
N SER A 146 -44.48 -26.39 45.08
CA SER A 146 -45.58 -27.19 45.64
C SER A 146 -45.18 -28.56 46.25
N GLY A 147 -43.90 -28.96 46.25
CA GLY A 147 -43.47 -30.24 46.86
C GLY A 147 -41.95 -30.52 46.87
N THR A 148 -41.40 -30.84 48.04
CA THR A 148 -40.01 -31.34 48.27
C THR A 148 -39.95 -32.88 48.12
N PRO A 149 -38.79 -33.56 47.84
CA PRO A 149 -37.37 -33.15 47.84
C PRO A 149 -36.55 -33.55 46.56
N GLY A 150 -35.40 -32.90 46.27
CA GLY A 150 -34.62 -33.13 45.03
C GLY A 150 -33.38 -32.23 44.85
N ASP A 151 -32.45 -32.25 45.80
CA ASP A 151 -31.45 -31.18 45.98
C ASP A 151 -30.05 -31.44 45.41
N SER A 152 -29.85 -32.32 44.40
CA SER A 152 -28.50 -32.57 43.86
C SER A 152 -28.33 -32.22 42.37
N GLN A 153 -29.28 -32.61 41.52
CA GLN A 153 -29.21 -32.33 40.07
C GLN A 153 -29.46 -30.85 39.75
N MET A 154 -30.36 -30.21 40.50
CA MET A 154 -30.63 -28.78 40.39
C MET A 154 -29.37 -27.94 40.67
N TYR A 155 -28.68 -28.21 41.78
CA TYR A 155 -27.43 -27.52 42.11
C TYR A 155 -26.36 -27.76 41.04
N ASN A 156 -26.26 -28.95 40.45
CA ASN A 156 -25.32 -29.19 39.36
C ASN A 156 -25.63 -28.34 38.11
N ASN A 157 -26.91 -28.21 37.74
CA ASN A 157 -27.33 -27.42 36.59
C ASN A 157 -27.08 -25.92 36.80
N TYR A 158 -27.46 -25.37 37.97
CA TYR A 158 -27.16 -23.98 38.30
C TYR A 158 -25.65 -23.71 38.35
N TYR A 159 -24.84 -24.66 38.81
CA TYR A 159 -23.39 -24.53 38.78
C TYR A 159 -22.86 -24.44 37.35
N LYS A 160 -23.29 -25.34 36.44
CA LYS A 160 -22.90 -25.31 35.03
C LYS A 160 -23.31 -24.01 34.34
N LEU A 161 -24.54 -23.53 34.57
CA LEU A 161 -25.01 -22.25 34.06
C LEU A 161 -24.13 -21.10 34.57
N THR A 162 -23.80 -21.11 35.87
CA THR A 162 -22.92 -20.10 36.46
C THR A 162 -21.56 -20.07 35.78
N LEU A 163 -20.96 -21.24 35.51
CA LEU A 163 -19.70 -21.32 34.78
C LEU A 163 -19.83 -20.81 33.33
N ALA A 164 -20.92 -21.15 32.65
CA ALA A 164 -21.17 -20.71 31.28
C ALA A 164 -21.33 -19.19 31.19
N VAL A 165 -22.13 -18.58 32.06
CA VAL A 165 -22.33 -17.12 32.09
C VAL A 165 -21.05 -16.39 32.50
N ARG A 166 -20.29 -16.92 33.46
CA ARG A 166 -18.96 -16.36 33.81
C ARG A 166 -17.98 -16.44 32.65
N SER A 167 -17.99 -17.56 31.91
CA SER A 167 -17.17 -17.71 30.71
C SER A 167 -17.58 -16.72 29.63
N LEU A 168 -18.88 -16.59 29.36
CA LEU A 168 -19.40 -15.62 28.39
C LEU A 168 -19.03 -14.20 28.78
N ASN A 169 -19.25 -13.81 30.04
CA ASN A 169 -18.84 -12.51 30.56
C ASN A 169 -17.34 -12.28 30.32
N SER A 170 -16.50 -13.23 30.73
CA SER A 170 -15.05 -13.13 30.53
C SER A 170 -14.64 -13.04 29.06
N THR A 171 -15.38 -13.67 28.14
CA THR A 171 -15.15 -13.55 26.70
C THR A 171 -15.56 -12.17 26.21
N LEU A 172 -16.78 -11.72 26.50
CA LEU A 172 -17.28 -10.40 26.06
C LEU A 172 -16.36 -9.27 26.53
N TRP A 173 -15.90 -9.32 27.79
CA TRP A 173 -14.95 -8.33 28.32
C TRP A 173 -13.60 -8.31 27.61
N GLN A 174 -13.16 -9.40 26.98
CA GLN A 174 -11.96 -9.35 26.14
C GLN A 174 -12.23 -8.49 24.90
N TYR A 175 -13.40 -8.58 24.28
CA TYR A 175 -13.72 -7.82 23.07
C TYR A 175 -14.01 -6.34 23.30
N ILE A 176 -14.49 -5.93 24.48
CA ILE A 176 -15.00 -4.56 24.70
C ILE A 176 -14.12 -3.67 25.58
N ASN A 177 -13.02 -4.17 26.14
CA ASN A 177 -12.22 -3.42 27.10
C ASN A 177 -10.75 -3.45 26.71
N GLU A 178 -10.11 -2.27 26.68
CA GLU A 178 -8.83 -2.09 26.01
C GLU A 178 -7.73 -2.92 26.64
N ASP A 179 -7.71 -3.10 27.97
CA ASP A 179 -6.65 -3.87 28.61
C ASP A 179 -6.90 -5.39 28.54
N ASN A 180 -8.15 -5.84 28.65
CA ASN A 180 -8.48 -7.26 28.55
C ASN A 180 -8.39 -7.80 27.12
N SER A 181 -8.51 -6.94 26.12
CA SER A 181 -8.43 -7.30 24.71
C SER A 181 -7.08 -7.81 24.27
N PHE A 182 -5.99 -7.44 24.95
CA PHE A 182 -4.64 -7.87 24.59
C PHE A 182 -4.51 -9.40 24.53
N LYS A 183 -5.33 -10.12 25.30
CA LYS A 183 -5.41 -11.59 25.33
C LYS A 183 -5.90 -12.21 24.02
N HIS A 184 -6.68 -11.48 23.22
CA HIS A 184 -7.14 -11.95 21.91
C HIS A 184 -6.50 -11.18 20.74
N THR A 185 -5.97 -9.98 20.96
CA THR A 185 -5.40 -9.13 19.90
C THR A 185 -3.87 -9.20 19.78
N LEU A 186 -3.15 -9.40 20.89
CA LEU A 186 -1.70 -9.20 20.96
C LEU A 186 -0.93 -10.46 21.42
N THR A 187 -1.39 -11.63 20.98
CA THR A 187 -0.71 -12.91 21.19
C THR A 187 0.34 -13.18 20.11
N THR A 188 1.18 -14.20 20.33
CA THR A 188 2.19 -14.63 19.36
C THR A 188 1.55 -15.07 18.06
N ALA A 189 0.38 -15.73 18.13
CA ALA A 189 -0.37 -16.14 16.95
C ALA A 189 -0.80 -14.92 16.12
N GLU A 190 -1.36 -13.88 16.75
CA GLU A 190 -1.78 -12.67 16.05
C GLU A 190 -0.60 -11.86 15.52
N ILE A 191 0.49 -11.75 16.28
CA ILE A 191 1.69 -11.02 15.86
C ILE A 191 2.35 -11.70 14.66
N LEU A 192 2.40 -13.03 14.59
CA LEU A 192 2.98 -13.76 13.45
C LEU A 192 2.21 -13.51 12.14
N LYS A 193 0.90 -13.24 12.20
CA LYS A 193 0.12 -12.88 11.01
C LYS A 193 0.55 -11.55 10.38
N MET A 194 1.27 -10.70 11.13
CA MET A 194 1.78 -9.42 10.64
C MET A 194 3.00 -9.53 9.73
N GLU A 195 3.51 -10.75 9.46
CA GLU A 195 4.67 -10.95 8.57
C GLU A 195 4.52 -10.26 7.21
N ASN A 196 3.46 -10.58 6.47
CA ASN A 196 3.26 -10.05 5.13
C ASN A 196 2.99 -8.53 5.14
N PRO A 197 2.11 -7.99 6.01
CA PRO A 197 1.93 -6.55 6.16
C PRO A 197 3.24 -5.81 6.45
N VAL A 198 4.05 -6.29 7.40
CA VAL A 198 5.32 -5.65 7.77
C VAL A 198 6.31 -5.69 6.61
N ARG A 199 6.49 -6.84 5.95
CA ARG A 199 7.39 -6.96 4.78
C ARG A 199 6.97 -6.05 3.64
N THR A 200 5.66 -5.93 3.42
CA THR A 200 5.09 -5.02 2.42
C THR A 200 5.39 -3.56 2.77
N ALA A 201 5.19 -3.17 4.02
CA ALA A 201 5.44 -1.81 4.50
C ALA A 201 6.91 -1.41 4.34
N ILE A 202 7.86 -2.23 4.81
CA ILE A 202 9.28 -1.86 4.83
C ILE A 202 9.95 -1.98 3.45
N GLY A 203 9.46 -2.90 2.60
CA GLY A 203 10.06 -3.22 1.31
C GLY A 203 11.49 -3.75 1.46
N SER A 204 12.43 -3.18 0.70
CA SER A 204 13.86 -3.54 0.74
C SER A 204 14.71 -2.70 1.71
N SER A 205 14.08 -1.82 2.50
CA SER A 205 14.81 -0.91 3.39
C SER A 205 15.41 -1.64 4.58
N THR A 206 16.67 -1.30 4.89
CA THR A 206 17.44 -1.84 6.03
C THR A 206 17.63 -0.84 7.15
N ASN A 207 17.09 0.38 7.03
CA ASN A 207 17.20 1.41 8.06
C ASN A 207 16.02 1.29 9.04
N ASP A 208 16.31 1.03 10.31
CA ASP A 208 15.28 0.81 11.34
C ASP A 208 14.33 1.99 11.50
N TRP A 209 14.85 3.23 11.59
CA TRP A 209 14.02 4.43 11.70
C TRP A 209 13.11 4.57 10.48
N THR A 210 13.64 4.44 9.27
CA THR A 210 12.82 4.43 8.05
C THR A 210 11.76 3.33 8.07
N ASN A 211 12.09 2.16 8.61
CA ASN A 211 11.16 1.04 8.66
C ASN A 211 10.04 1.26 9.69
N TYR A 212 10.33 1.85 10.85
CA TYR A 212 9.30 2.26 11.82
C TYR A 212 8.34 3.29 11.21
N GLN A 213 8.87 4.30 10.52
CA GLN A 213 8.04 5.29 9.83
C GLN A 213 7.16 4.64 8.75
N LYS A 214 7.71 3.74 7.94
CA LYS A 214 6.94 3.03 6.90
C LYS A 214 5.84 2.15 7.45
N ILE A 215 6.07 1.48 8.58
CA ILE A 215 5.03 0.69 9.27
C ILE A 215 3.88 1.60 9.68
N HIS A 216 4.20 2.73 10.32
CA HIS A 216 3.21 3.72 10.72
C HIS A 216 2.43 4.31 9.53
N GLU A 217 3.13 4.68 8.45
CA GLU A 217 2.52 5.15 7.21
C GLU A 217 1.65 4.09 6.53
N TYR A 218 2.03 2.81 6.63
CA TYR A 218 1.25 1.70 6.11
C TYR A 218 -0.10 1.59 6.83
N VAL A 219 -0.13 1.62 8.17
CA VAL A 219 -1.39 1.61 8.93
C VAL A 219 -2.23 2.82 8.57
N ASN A 220 -1.63 4.01 8.56
CA ASN A 220 -2.29 5.25 8.18
C ASN A 220 -2.97 5.19 6.80
N THR A 221 -2.33 4.54 5.83
CA THR A 221 -2.81 4.51 4.44
C THR A 221 -3.83 3.38 4.20
N ASN A 222 -3.75 2.30 4.97
CA ASN A 222 -4.55 1.09 4.72
C ASN A 222 -5.76 0.95 5.66
N VAL A 223 -5.86 1.77 6.72
CA VAL A 223 -6.96 1.71 7.68
C VAL A 223 -7.68 3.05 7.77
N ASN A 224 -9.00 3.02 7.58
CA ASN A 224 -9.87 4.18 7.78
C ASN A 224 -10.39 4.21 9.21
N TYR A 225 -10.44 5.40 9.80
CA TYR A 225 -11.07 5.57 11.11
C TYR A 225 -12.58 5.36 10.99
N VAL A 226 -13.12 4.38 11.70
CA VAL A 226 -14.55 4.08 11.77
C VAL A 226 -14.88 3.73 13.21
N TYR A 227 -15.85 4.45 13.80
CA TYR A 227 -16.33 4.15 15.15
C TYR A 227 -16.91 2.74 15.24
N ASP A 228 -16.75 2.14 16.40
CA ASP A 228 -17.27 0.81 16.67
C ASP A 228 -18.78 0.68 16.57
N VAL A 229 -19.19 -0.58 16.41
CA VAL A 229 -20.58 -1.01 16.49
C VAL A 229 -20.97 -1.30 17.94
N GLU A 230 -22.27 -1.27 18.23
CA GLU A 230 -22.77 -1.68 19.53
C GLU A 230 -22.60 -3.20 19.74
N ILE A 231 -21.93 -3.58 20.83
CA ILE A 231 -21.71 -4.97 21.24
C ILE A 231 -22.39 -5.26 22.58
N PRO A 232 -23.10 -6.39 22.71
CA PRO A 232 -23.70 -6.79 23.97
C PRO A 232 -22.64 -7.20 25.01
N TYR A 233 -22.82 -6.79 26.25
CA TYR A 233 -21.99 -7.21 27.37
C TYR A 233 -22.82 -7.36 28.65
N ILE A 234 -22.34 -8.17 29.59
CA ILE A 234 -23.01 -8.37 30.87
C ILE A 234 -22.62 -7.22 31.81
N THR A 235 -23.60 -6.39 32.18
CA THR A 235 -23.42 -5.22 33.05
C THR A 235 -23.55 -5.53 34.52
N TYR A 236 -24.38 -6.52 34.84
CA TYR A 236 -24.65 -6.93 36.20
C TYR A 236 -24.84 -8.43 36.26
N TYR A 237 -24.33 -9.04 37.31
CA TYR A 237 -24.76 -10.37 37.71
C TYR A 237 -24.69 -10.52 39.22
N SER A 238 -25.60 -11.31 39.77
CA SER A 238 -25.68 -11.60 41.19
C SER A 238 -25.54 -13.09 41.45
N TRP A 239 -25.11 -13.44 42.67
CA TRP A 239 -24.98 -14.82 43.09
C TRP A 239 -25.48 -15.06 44.49
N LEU A 240 -25.89 -16.30 44.73
CA LEU A 240 -26.16 -16.87 46.04
C LEU A 240 -25.05 -17.87 46.38
N GLU A 241 -24.37 -17.66 47.50
CA GLU A 241 -23.41 -18.64 48.01
C GLU A 241 -24.14 -19.76 48.76
N VAL A 242 -23.93 -21.00 48.34
CA VAL A 242 -24.41 -22.19 49.07
C VAL A 242 -23.25 -23.17 49.22
N ASN A 243 -22.90 -23.51 50.46
CA ASN A 243 -21.79 -24.42 50.79
C ASN A 243 -20.45 -24.05 50.12
N GLY A 244 -20.14 -22.76 50.03
CA GLY A 244 -18.92 -22.24 49.42
C GLY A 244 -18.92 -22.24 47.88
N VAL A 245 -20.06 -22.53 47.25
CA VAL A 245 -20.24 -22.44 45.80
C VAL A 245 -21.17 -21.26 45.49
N ASN A 246 -20.72 -20.37 44.61
CA ASN A 246 -21.54 -19.26 44.12
C ASN A 246 -22.39 -19.72 42.95
N TYR A 247 -23.70 -19.53 43.07
CA TYR A 247 -24.69 -19.82 42.04
C TYR A 247 -25.28 -18.52 41.51
N LEU A 248 -25.20 -18.33 40.19
CA LEU A 248 -25.82 -17.20 39.51
C LEU A 248 -27.32 -17.15 39.80
N THR A 249 -27.81 -15.99 40.25
CA THR A 249 -29.23 -15.75 40.52
C THR A 249 -29.87 -14.78 39.55
N ASP A 250 -29.08 -13.87 38.97
CA ASP A 250 -29.56 -12.87 38.01
C ASP A 250 -28.39 -12.35 37.17
N PHE A 251 -28.68 -11.86 35.97
CA PHE A 251 -27.75 -11.05 35.19
C PHE A 251 -28.48 -10.14 34.20
N THR A 252 -27.86 -9.02 33.87
CA THR A 252 -28.35 -8.03 32.91
C THR A 252 -27.35 -7.88 31.78
N VAL A 253 -27.86 -7.66 30.57
CA VAL A 253 -27.07 -7.41 29.36
C VAL A 253 -27.45 -6.05 28.82
N ASP A 254 -26.46 -5.21 28.58
CA ASP A 254 -26.59 -3.94 27.87
C ASP A 254 -25.66 -3.94 26.64
N THR A 255 -25.70 -2.87 25.86
CA THR A 255 -24.77 -2.66 24.75
C THR A 255 -23.76 -1.57 25.07
N ILE A 256 -22.56 -1.69 24.48
CA ILE A 256 -21.52 -0.67 24.50
C ILE A 256 -21.00 -0.49 23.09
N GLN A 257 -20.71 0.75 22.69
CA GLN A 257 -20.10 1.07 21.41
C GLN A 257 -18.57 1.00 21.55
N ASN A 258 -18.04 -0.20 21.74
CA ASN A 258 -16.60 -0.47 21.84
C ASN A 258 -16.30 -1.93 21.47
N HIS A 259 -15.33 -2.16 20.59
CA HIS A 259 -14.97 -3.45 20.05
C HIS A 259 -13.52 -3.48 19.53
N VAL A 260 -12.62 -4.01 20.36
CA VAL A 260 -11.22 -4.15 19.99
C VAL A 260 -11.02 -5.31 19.02
N GLN A 261 -10.70 -5.00 17.77
CA GLN A 261 -10.45 -5.95 16.68
C GLN A 261 -9.04 -6.54 16.76
N THR A 262 -8.86 -7.72 16.15
CA THR A 262 -7.52 -8.25 15.95
C THR A 262 -6.79 -7.49 14.83
N PRO A 263 -5.45 -7.40 14.86
CA PRO A 263 -4.68 -6.74 13.80
C PRO A 263 -5.00 -7.25 12.39
N GLU A 264 -5.20 -8.57 12.24
CA GLU A 264 -5.59 -9.17 10.97
C GLU A 264 -6.98 -8.70 10.52
N PHE A 265 -7.95 -8.65 11.42
CA PHE A 265 -9.32 -8.23 11.09
C PHE A 265 -9.37 -6.74 10.71
N THR A 266 -8.64 -5.87 11.42
CA THR A 266 -8.50 -4.44 11.08
C THR A 266 -7.95 -4.26 9.66
N LEU A 267 -6.93 -5.04 9.28
CA LEU A 267 -6.35 -4.99 7.92
C LEU A 267 -7.28 -5.55 6.85
N GLN A 268 -7.99 -6.64 7.13
CA GLN A 268 -8.94 -7.25 6.19
C GLN A 268 -10.09 -6.29 5.86
N ASN A 269 -10.63 -5.63 6.87
CA ASN A 269 -11.74 -4.69 6.70
C ASN A 269 -11.30 -3.27 6.34
N LYS A 270 -10.00 -2.96 6.47
CA LYS A 270 -9.42 -1.63 6.21
C LYS A 270 -10.10 -0.51 7.01
N GLN A 271 -10.56 -0.85 8.20
CA GLN A 271 -11.24 0.06 9.10
C GLN A 271 -10.99 -0.33 10.56
N GLY A 272 -11.08 0.66 11.44
CA GLY A 272 -11.00 0.52 12.89
C GLY A 272 -10.74 1.87 13.53
N ASP A 273 -11.12 2.05 14.79
CA ASP A 273 -10.91 3.29 15.51
C ASP A 273 -9.56 3.29 16.26
N CYS A 274 -9.48 3.93 17.43
CA CYS A 274 -8.20 4.21 18.07
C CYS A 274 -7.49 2.96 18.62
N ASP A 275 -8.21 2.06 19.28
CA ASP A 275 -7.66 0.85 19.87
C ASP A 275 -7.35 -0.21 18.80
N ASP A 276 -8.18 -0.33 17.77
CA ASP A 276 -7.91 -1.17 16.60
C ASP A 276 -6.60 -0.81 15.92
N GLN A 277 -6.44 0.47 15.58
CA GLN A 277 -5.25 0.95 14.88
C GLN A 277 -4.01 0.89 15.77
N ALA A 278 -4.13 1.15 17.07
CA ALA A 278 -3.02 1.02 18.02
C ALA A 278 -2.60 -0.44 18.23
N ALA A 279 -3.55 -1.37 18.30
CA ALA A 279 -3.27 -2.81 18.40
C ALA A 279 -2.56 -3.32 17.14
N LEU A 280 -3.01 -2.89 15.95
CA LEU A 280 -2.36 -3.19 14.68
C LEU A 280 -0.94 -2.62 14.60
N GLU A 281 -0.76 -1.32 14.89
CA GLU A 281 0.55 -0.65 14.90
C GLU A 281 1.51 -1.36 15.84
N TYR A 282 1.06 -1.68 17.06
CA TYR A 282 1.86 -2.40 18.04
C TYR A 282 2.26 -3.80 17.55
N ALA A 283 1.31 -4.56 16.98
CA ALA A 283 1.58 -5.91 16.50
C ALA A 283 2.60 -5.91 15.34
N MET A 284 2.47 -4.96 14.41
CA MET A 284 3.42 -4.79 13.30
C MET A 284 4.82 -4.41 13.79
N LEU A 285 4.93 -3.41 14.68
CA LEU A 285 6.21 -3.00 15.27
C LEU A 285 6.85 -4.12 16.10
N ARG A 286 6.03 -4.87 16.85
CA ARG A 286 6.51 -6.00 17.66
C ARG A 286 6.99 -7.16 16.78
N TYR A 287 6.29 -7.46 15.68
CA TYR A 287 6.78 -8.43 14.70
C TYR A 287 8.12 -7.99 14.10
N TYR A 288 8.22 -6.74 13.65
CA TYR A 288 9.44 -6.17 13.08
C TYR A 288 10.62 -6.30 14.05
N ASN A 289 10.47 -5.81 15.28
CA ASN A 289 11.52 -5.86 16.29
C ASN A 289 11.96 -7.30 16.57
N LYS A 290 11.01 -8.21 16.85
CA LYS A 290 11.34 -9.56 17.30
C LYS A 290 11.86 -10.46 16.20
N TYR A 291 11.26 -10.43 15.00
CA TYR A 291 11.50 -11.42 13.95
C TYR A 291 12.34 -10.89 12.78
N ILE A 292 12.43 -9.57 12.58
CA ILE A 292 13.27 -8.98 11.53
C ILE A 292 14.57 -8.42 12.13
N VAL A 293 14.48 -7.58 13.16
CA VAL A 293 15.66 -7.03 13.84
C VAL A 293 16.30 -8.06 14.79
N GLY A 294 15.49 -8.97 15.35
CA GLY A 294 15.96 -9.98 16.30
C GLY A 294 16.15 -9.44 17.72
N SER A 295 15.42 -8.39 18.10
CA SER A 295 15.50 -7.73 19.41
C SER A 295 14.11 -7.57 20.04
N ASP A 296 14.02 -7.70 21.36
CA ASP A 296 12.79 -7.42 22.11
C ASP A 296 12.85 -6.03 22.76
N TYR A 297 12.74 -4.99 21.92
CA TYR A 297 12.73 -3.62 22.40
C TYR A 297 11.48 -3.31 23.24
N SER A 298 11.62 -2.40 24.20
CA SER A 298 10.47 -1.88 24.94
C SER A 298 9.49 -1.19 23.99
N LEU A 299 8.21 -1.55 24.12
CA LEU A 299 7.11 -0.99 23.34
C LEU A 299 5.86 -1.12 24.20
N TYR A 300 5.06 -0.05 24.25
CA TYR A 300 3.92 0.04 25.15
C TYR A 300 2.66 0.47 24.40
N ILE A 301 1.53 -0.10 24.80
CA ILE A 301 0.22 0.49 24.51
C ILE A 301 -0.03 1.58 25.57
N ALA A 302 -0.30 2.79 25.10
CA ALA A 302 -0.62 3.95 25.94
C ALA A 302 -2.12 4.22 25.87
N VAL A 303 -2.82 4.04 26.98
CA VAL A 303 -4.25 4.39 27.13
C VAL A 303 -4.35 5.71 27.88
N MET A 304 -5.17 6.62 27.38
CA MET A 304 -5.17 8.01 27.80
C MET A 304 -6.59 8.53 28.05
N ASP A 305 -6.73 9.29 29.14
CA ASP A 305 -7.99 9.97 29.49
C ASP A 305 -7.85 11.48 29.25
N PHE A 306 -8.82 12.06 28.54
CA PHE A 306 -8.89 13.50 28.28
C PHE A 306 -9.81 14.22 29.27
N SER A 307 -9.61 15.52 29.42
CA SER A 307 -10.40 16.36 30.32
C SER A 307 -11.86 16.52 29.88
N ASP A 308 -12.18 16.25 28.61
CA ASP A 308 -13.56 16.25 28.09
C ASP A 308 -14.29 14.91 28.34
N GLY A 309 -13.61 13.93 28.93
CA GLY A 309 -14.14 12.59 29.22
C GLY A 309 -13.92 11.56 28.11
N SER A 310 -13.32 11.95 26.98
CA SER A 310 -12.94 11.01 25.93
C SER A 310 -11.68 10.20 26.30
N GLY A 311 -11.55 9.03 25.67
CA GLY A 311 -10.36 8.18 25.75
C GLY A 311 -9.63 8.14 24.41
N HIS A 312 -8.34 7.78 24.43
CA HIS A 312 -7.57 7.48 23.21
C HIS A 312 -6.48 6.45 23.49
N VAL A 313 -6.07 5.73 22.44
CA VAL A 313 -5.02 4.71 22.50
C VAL A 313 -3.96 4.97 21.44
N ALA A 314 -2.68 4.86 21.83
CA ALA A 314 -1.54 5.03 20.93
C ALA A 314 -0.38 4.09 21.31
N VAL A 315 0.65 4.02 20.45
CA VAL A 315 1.86 3.22 20.72
C VAL A 315 3.01 4.12 21.16
N PHE A 316 3.57 3.82 22.34
CA PHE A 316 4.73 4.51 22.88
C PHE A 316 5.97 3.62 22.78
N MET A 317 6.97 4.10 22.05
CA MET A 317 8.25 3.44 21.83
C MET A 317 9.36 4.24 22.54
N PRO A 318 9.74 3.88 23.78
CA PRO A 318 10.96 4.42 24.38
C PRO A 318 12.19 3.97 23.59
N VAL A 319 13.18 4.84 23.46
CA VAL A 319 14.43 4.55 22.77
C VAL A 319 15.64 4.92 23.63
N SER A 320 16.81 4.40 23.27
CA SER A 320 18.04 4.60 24.03
C SER A 320 18.32 6.08 24.31
N GLY A 321 18.79 6.39 25.52
CA GLY A 321 19.05 7.77 25.95
C GLY A 321 17.87 8.43 26.67
N GLY A 322 16.85 7.65 27.06
CA GLY A 322 15.67 8.14 27.77
C GLY A 322 14.81 9.05 26.90
N GLN A 323 14.74 8.76 25.60
CA GLN A 323 13.93 9.47 24.63
C GLN A 323 12.68 8.67 24.28
N LEU A 324 11.67 9.34 23.72
CA LEU A 324 10.38 8.78 23.36
C LEU A 324 10.06 9.06 21.89
N THR A 325 9.54 8.04 21.23
CA THR A 325 8.81 8.12 19.95
C THR A 325 7.38 7.64 20.19
N ILE A 326 6.41 8.44 19.77
CA ILE A 326 4.97 8.13 19.79
C ILE A 326 4.55 7.85 18.35
N LEU A 327 3.84 6.76 18.15
CA LEU A 327 3.23 6.37 16.88
C LEU A 327 1.72 6.22 17.13
N ASP A 328 0.93 7.07 16.48
CA ASP A 328 -0.51 7.18 16.69
C ASP A 328 -1.23 7.34 15.35
N PRO A 329 -1.51 6.23 14.65
CA PRO A 329 -2.14 6.27 13.34
C PRO A 329 -3.57 6.84 13.39
N ALA A 330 -4.33 6.51 14.44
CA ALA A 330 -5.68 7.03 14.64
C ALA A 330 -5.71 8.55 14.84
N GLY A 331 -4.74 9.08 15.60
CA GLY A 331 -4.52 10.51 15.78
C GLY A 331 -3.80 11.20 14.65
N ARG A 332 -3.29 10.47 13.65
CA ARG A 332 -2.40 11.01 12.59
C ARG A 332 -1.18 11.71 13.18
N TYR A 333 -0.59 11.14 14.22
CA TYR A 333 0.57 11.70 14.91
C TYR A 333 1.76 10.74 14.89
N LEU A 334 2.92 11.29 14.54
CA LEU A 334 4.21 10.62 14.60
C LEU A 334 5.21 11.56 15.27
N THR A 335 6.03 11.05 16.18
CA THR A 335 7.19 11.83 16.64
C THR A 335 8.16 12.04 15.49
N GLU A 336 8.18 13.25 14.94
CA GLU A 336 9.01 13.59 13.80
C GLU A 336 9.75 14.92 13.97
N ASN A 337 10.76 15.10 13.12
CA ASN A 337 11.42 16.37 12.87
C ASN A 337 11.26 16.69 11.37
N GLY A 338 10.39 17.64 11.05
CA GLY A 338 9.93 17.82 9.67
C GLY A 338 9.02 16.67 9.28
N SER A 339 9.42 15.84 8.33
CA SER A 339 8.67 14.67 7.85
C SER A 339 9.42 13.35 8.07
N THR A 340 10.38 13.36 9.00
CA THR A 340 11.24 12.23 9.30
C THR A 340 11.08 11.85 10.75
N ILE A 341 10.74 10.60 11.00
CA ILE A 341 10.61 10.04 12.33
C ILE A 341 11.86 10.31 13.17
N THR A 342 11.66 10.58 14.44
CA THR A 342 12.73 10.85 15.40
C THR A 342 12.28 10.43 16.80
N SER A 343 13.09 10.76 17.79
CA SER A 343 12.69 10.73 19.20
C SER A 343 13.01 12.06 19.87
N LYS A 344 12.28 12.36 20.95
CA LYS A 344 12.48 13.58 21.76
C LYS A 344 12.49 13.22 23.25
N SER A 345 12.84 14.18 24.10
CA SER A 345 12.70 13.96 25.55
C SER A 345 11.23 13.72 25.91
N PRO A 346 10.91 12.75 26.79
CA PRO A 346 9.52 12.38 27.09
C PRO A 346 8.67 13.56 27.55
N ALA A 347 9.24 14.50 28.32
CA ALA A 347 8.52 15.69 28.76
C ALA A 347 8.13 16.61 27.59
N ALA A 348 9.05 16.86 26.64
CA ALA A 348 8.76 17.69 25.48
C ALA A 348 7.81 16.99 24.50
N GLU A 349 7.97 15.68 24.33
CA GLU A 349 7.15 14.90 23.42
C GLU A 349 5.71 14.77 23.91
N LEU A 350 5.49 14.49 25.20
CA LEU A 350 4.15 14.42 25.76
C LEU A 350 3.45 15.78 25.82
N GLU A 351 4.19 16.89 25.86
CA GLU A 351 3.61 18.23 25.70
C GLU A 351 3.21 18.50 24.25
N SER A 352 4.06 18.11 23.29
CA SER A 352 3.75 18.22 21.86
C SER A 352 2.51 17.40 21.51
N TYR A 353 2.46 16.16 22.01
CA TYR A 353 1.34 15.26 21.80
C TYR A 353 0.05 15.75 22.47
N ASN A 354 0.12 16.28 23.69
CA ASN A 354 -1.04 16.93 24.32
C ASN A 354 -1.54 18.14 23.52
N THR A 355 -0.63 18.90 22.89
CA THR A 355 -1.00 20.05 22.06
C THR A 355 -1.71 19.62 20.78
N HIS A 356 -1.25 18.52 20.16
CA HIS A 356 -1.90 17.92 19.00
C HIS A 356 -3.38 17.62 19.25
N TRP A 357 -3.69 17.11 20.45
CA TRP A 357 -5.04 16.78 20.88
C TRP A 357 -5.81 17.91 21.57
N SER A 358 -5.36 19.15 21.48
CA SER A 358 -5.97 20.29 22.21
C SER A 358 -7.48 20.49 21.93
N GLY A 359 -7.99 19.98 20.81
CA GLY A 359 -9.43 19.98 20.49
C GLY A 359 -10.28 19.08 21.41
N ASN A 360 -9.68 18.05 22.00
CA ASN A 360 -10.29 17.11 22.95
C ASN A 360 -9.98 17.51 24.42
N GLY A 361 -9.48 18.74 24.62
CA GLY A 361 -8.98 19.19 25.90
C GLY A 361 -7.57 18.69 26.19
N SER A 362 -7.24 18.50 27.47
CA SER A 362 -5.90 18.09 27.90
C SER A 362 -5.88 16.63 28.32
N ILE A 363 -4.79 15.92 27.99
CA ILE A 363 -4.51 14.59 28.52
C ILE A 363 -4.30 14.70 30.03
N THR A 364 -5.21 14.09 30.79
CA THR A 364 -5.23 14.13 32.26
C THR A 364 -4.53 12.94 32.90
N LYS A 365 -4.60 11.77 32.25
CA LYS A 365 -4.03 10.52 32.72
C LYS A 365 -3.52 9.68 31.56
N ILE A 366 -2.39 9.02 31.78
CA ILE A 366 -1.77 8.07 30.86
C ILE A 366 -1.51 6.78 31.63
N GLN A 367 -1.81 5.65 31.02
CA GLN A 367 -1.50 4.30 31.49
C GLN A 367 -0.68 3.60 30.42
N LEU A 368 0.49 3.08 30.79
CA LEU A 368 1.32 2.31 29.87
C LEU A 368 1.24 0.83 30.20
N TYR A 369 1.00 0.02 29.17
CA TYR A 369 0.90 -1.43 29.26
C TYR A 369 2.03 -2.07 28.47
N ARG A 370 2.77 -2.96 29.13
CA ARG A 370 3.68 -3.91 28.48
C ARG A 370 2.95 -5.24 28.33
N ILE A 371 2.90 -5.77 27.11
CA ILE A 371 2.19 -7.01 26.79
C ILE A 371 3.20 -8.16 26.68
N ASP A 372 2.91 -9.28 27.35
CA ASP A 372 3.54 -10.57 27.12
C ASP A 372 2.88 -11.21 25.89
N MET A 373 3.67 -11.39 24.84
CA MET A 373 3.19 -11.96 23.58
C MET A 373 2.77 -13.43 23.71
N THR A 374 3.15 -14.13 24.77
CA THR A 374 2.86 -15.57 24.90
C THR A 374 1.36 -15.82 24.93
N ASP A 375 0.64 -15.03 25.74
CA ASP A 375 -0.79 -15.20 26.01
C ASP A 375 -1.57 -13.88 26.01
N GLY A 376 -0.92 -12.77 25.67
CA GLY A 376 -1.51 -11.44 25.69
C GLY A 376 -1.78 -10.91 27.10
N SER A 377 -1.26 -11.57 28.14
CA SER A 377 -1.23 -11.01 29.49
C SER A 377 -0.38 -9.73 29.51
N TYR A 378 -0.65 -8.85 30.47
CA TYR A 378 -0.03 -7.53 30.47
C TYR A 378 0.38 -7.09 31.87
N THR A 379 1.34 -6.17 31.91
CA THR A 379 1.73 -5.43 33.11
C THR A 379 1.53 -3.95 32.86
N LYS A 380 0.78 -3.29 33.77
CA LYS A 380 0.68 -1.83 33.81
C LYS A 380 1.95 -1.28 34.47
N ILE A 381 2.87 -0.76 33.66
CA ILE A 381 4.21 -0.36 34.13
C ILE A 381 4.20 1.01 34.81
N VAL A 382 3.33 1.92 34.36
CA VAL A 382 3.12 3.23 34.99
C VAL A 382 1.70 3.72 34.72
N GLN A 383 1.16 4.44 35.68
CA GLN A 383 -0.11 5.17 35.56
C GLN A 383 0.04 6.51 36.28
N GLY A 384 -0.36 7.59 35.63
CA GLY A 384 -0.35 8.91 36.26
C GLY A 384 -0.54 10.06 35.29
N THR A 385 -0.18 11.26 35.73
CA THR A 385 -0.18 12.46 34.90
C THR A 385 0.94 12.39 33.85
N ARG A 386 0.86 13.27 32.83
CA ARG A 386 1.91 13.44 31.82
C ARG A 386 3.31 13.59 32.43
N ALA A 387 3.46 14.38 33.49
CA ALA A 387 4.74 14.60 34.16
C ALA A 387 5.28 13.34 34.85
N GLN A 388 4.40 12.55 35.47
CA GLN A 388 4.79 11.29 36.13
C GLN A 388 5.23 10.25 35.10
N VAL A 389 4.49 10.11 34.00
CA VAL A 389 4.83 9.19 32.90
C VAL A 389 6.09 9.63 32.18
N ALA A 390 6.27 10.94 31.91
CA ALA A 390 7.51 11.49 31.36
C ALA A 390 8.73 11.16 32.22
N SER A 391 8.60 11.28 33.54
CA SER A 391 9.69 10.98 34.48
C SER A 391 10.06 9.50 34.48
N TYR A 392 9.06 8.62 34.40
CA TYR A 392 9.27 7.17 34.26
C TYR A 392 10.03 6.85 32.96
N LEU A 393 9.54 7.33 31.81
CA LEU A 393 10.13 7.09 30.49
C LEU A 393 11.53 7.71 30.30
N ALA A 394 11.86 8.76 31.05
CA ALA A 394 13.20 9.36 31.00
C ALA A 394 14.27 8.48 31.68
N THR A 395 13.86 7.46 32.44
CA THR A 395 14.74 6.62 33.27
C THR A 395 14.71 5.14 32.91
N HIS A 396 13.85 4.73 31.98
CA HIS A 396 13.62 3.34 31.53
C HIS A 396 13.49 3.32 30.01
#